data_AF-A0A3A4SIW3-F1
#
_entry.id   AF-A0A3A4SIW3-F1
#
_cell.length_a   1.000
_cell.length_b   1.000
_cell.length_c   1.000
_cell.angle_alpha   90.00
_cell.angle_beta   90.00
_cell.angle_gamma   90.00
#
_symmetry.space_group_name_H-M   'P 1'
#
loop_
_entity.id
_entity.type
_entity.pdbx_description
1 polymer ?
#
loop_
_entity_poly.entity_id
_entity_poly.type
_entity_poly.pdbx_seq_one_letter_code
_entity_poly.pdbx_strand_id
1 'polypeptide(L)'
;MQTPNTEKSPVELAAQDLFDFAVDREDIKAVLAALHPNAQTPRHTLEYELAILKIISVGWSLAYFLEHSPHKAALAENFWDGVREFSQTVSTTSGLMTGQNIDYFQILKDRLNTYVGAMNEKTDATEPAAVIGPEFARTCGNADDVFTVMTGARLFIATIGSVKSYLEEVKLR
;
A
#
# COMPACT_ATOMS: atom_id res chain seq x y z
N MET A 1 -8.41 36.19 12.06
CA MET A 1 -7.65 35.94 10.81
C MET A 1 -8.32 34.76 10.13
N GLN A 2 -9.04 35.00 9.04
CA GLN A 2 -9.60 33.91 8.23
C GLN A 2 -8.46 33.34 7.41
N THR A 3 -8.14 32.06 7.62
CA THR A 3 -7.27 31.30 6.71
C THR A 3 -7.91 31.32 5.32
N PRO A 4 -7.17 31.64 4.26
CA PRO A 4 -7.71 31.54 2.92
C PRO A 4 -8.08 30.08 2.67
N ASN A 5 -9.34 29.84 2.32
CA ASN A 5 -9.83 28.54 1.88
C ASN A 5 -9.24 28.30 0.49
N THR A 6 -7.99 27.86 0.42
CA THR A 6 -7.36 27.48 -0.84
C THR A 6 -8.07 26.22 -1.33
N GLU A 7 -8.91 26.33 -2.35
CA GLU A 7 -9.48 25.16 -3.01
C GLU A 7 -8.32 24.26 -3.47
N LYS A 8 -8.33 23.00 -3.00
CA LYS A 8 -7.34 22.01 -3.43
C LYS A 8 -7.48 21.79 -4.93
N SER A 9 -6.35 21.75 -5.62
CA SER A 9 -6.30 21.39 -7.02
C SER A 9 -6.80 19.96 -7.25
N PRO A 10 -7.26 19.60 -8.47
CA PRO A 10 -7.68 18.24 -8.78
C PRO A 10 -6.63 17.17 -8.49
N VAL A 11 -5.33 17.52 -8.64
CA VAL A 11 -4.21 16.61 -8.33
C VAL A 11 -4.06 16.39 -6.83
N GLU A 12 -4.22 17.44 -6.01
CA GLU A 12 -4.15 17.34 -4.54
C GLU A 12 -5.35 16.55 -3.99
N LEU A 13 -6.55 16.75 -4.55
CA LEU A 13 -7.73 15.95 -4.21
C LEU A 13 -7.52 14.48 -4.57
N ALA A 14 -7.02 14.21 -5.78
CA ALA A 14 -6.74 12.84 -6.20
C ALA A 14 -5.71 12.14 -5.31
N ALA A 15 -4.62 12.84 -4.97
CA ALA A 15 -3.61 12.31 -4.06
C ALA A 15 -4.19 12.04 -2.66
N GLN A 16 -5.06 12.93 -2.16
CA GLN A 16 -5.74 12.74 -0.88
C GLN A 16 -6.67 11.53 -0.90
N ASP A 17 -7.54 11.40 -1.91
CA ASP A 17 -8.47 10.28 -2.03
C ASP A 17 -7.72 8.94 -2.09
N LEU A 18 -6.60 8.89 -2.83
CA LEU A 18 -5.74 7.71 -2.94
C LEU A 18 -5.01 7.40 -1.63
N PHE A 19 -4.58 8.43 -0.89
CA PHE A 19 -4.00 8.27 0.44
C PHE A 19 -5.03 7.72 1.44
N ASP A 20 -6.22 8.34 1.49
CA ASP A 20 -7.32 7.92 2.37
C ASP A 20 -7.71 6.46 2.07
N PHE A 21 -7.81 6.11 0.78
CA PHE A 21 -8.00 4.73 0.35
C PHE A 21 -6.86 3.81 0.82
N ALA A 22 -5.59 4.23 0.69
CA ALA A 22 -4.43 3.41 1.05
C ALA A 22 -4.35 3.08 2.54
N VAL A 23 -4.72 4.01 3.41
CA VAL A 23 -4.67 3.81 4.87
C VAL A 23 -5.95 3.18 5.44
N ASP A 24 -7.05 3.26 4.69
CA ASP A 24 -8.31 2.62 5.07
C ASP A 24 -8.19 1.09 5.22
N ARG A 25 -8.87 0.57 6.25
CA ARG A 25 -8.77 -0.83 6.69
C ARG A 25 -9.95 -1.70 6.25
N GLU A 26 -10.98 -1.17 5.61
CA GLU A 26 -12.18 -1.95 5.28
C GLU A 26 -11.89 -3.10 4.31
N ASP A 27 -11.09 -2.85 3.28
CA ASP A 27 -10.67 -3.92 2.34
C ASP A 27 -9.87 -5.01 3.04
N ILE A 28 -9.01 -4.63 3.99
CA ILE A 28 -8.18 -5.57 4.76
C ILE A 28 -9.08 -6.43 5.65
N LYS A 29 -10.06 -5.84 6.32
CA LYS A 29 -11.04 -6.58 7.12
C LYS A 29 -11.83 -7.56 6.26
N ALA A 30 -12.26 -7.14 5.06
CA ALA A 30 -12.97 -8.01 4.12
C ALA A 30 -12.11 -9.18 3.63
N VAL A 31 -10.82 -8.95 3.38
CA VAL A 31 -9.87 -10.00 3.03
C VAL A 31 -9.63 -10.98 4.19
N LEU A 32 -9.41 -10.46 5.40
CA LEU A 32 -9.19 -11.29 6.59
C LEU A 32 -10.45 -12.04 7.06
N ALA A 33 -11.64 -11.52 6.77
CA ALA A 33 -12.89 -12.24 7.02
C ALA A 33 -13.04 -13.48 6.12
N ALA A 34 -12.44 -13.44 4.93
CA ALA A 34 -12.40 -14.55 3.99
C ALA A 34 -11.14 -15.43 4.15
N LEU A 35 -10.33 -15.22 5.19
CA LEU A 35 -9.12 -16.00 5.43
C LEU A 35 -9.49 -17.46 5.72
N HIS A 36 -8.79 -18.38 5.06
CA HIS A 36 -9.02 -19.80 5.25
C HIS A 36 -8.59 -20.25 6.67
N PRO A 37 -9.35 -21.13 7.36
CA PRO A 37 -9.02 -21.57 8.71
C PRO A 37 -7.65 -22.26 8.87
N ASN A 38 -7.10 -22.80 7.78
CA ASN A 38 -5.78 -23.45 7.76
C ASN A 38 -4.62 -22.48 7.51
N ALA A 39 -4.88 -21.17 7.42
CA ALA A 39 -3.81 -20.18 7.39
C ALA A 39 -2.99 -20.29 8.67
N GLN A 40 -1.67 -20.40 8.52
CA GLN A 40 -0.75 -20.64 9.63
C GLN A 40 -0.22 -19.33 10.22
N THR A 41 -0.22 -18.26 9.41
CA THR A 41 0.19 -16.93 9.85
C THR A 41 -0.84 -16.34 10.83
N PRO A 42 -0.41 -15.81 11.99
CA PRO A 42 -1.31 -15.13 12.91
C PRO A 42 -2.07 -13.98 12.26
N ARG A 43 -3.36 -13.85 12.57
CA ARG A 43 -4.25 -12.83 12.00
C ARG A 43 -3.72 -11.39 12.17
N HIS A 44 -3.15 -11.07 13.33
CA HIS A 44 -2.61 -9.73 13.58
C HIS A 44 -1.37 -9.43 12.73
N THR A 45 -0.53 -10.43 12.45
CA THR A 45 0.61 -10.31 11.54
C THR A 45 0.12 -10.05 10.12
N LEU A 46 -0.88 -10.81 9.66
CA LEU A 46 -1.50 -10.58 8.36
C LEU A 46 -2.10 -9.19 8.25
N GLU A 47 -2.85 -8.74 9.26
CA GLU A 47 -3.45 -7.39 9.25
C GLU A 47 -2.39 -6.29 9.13
N TYR A 48 -1.30 -6.41 9.88
CA TYR A 48 -0.18 -5.46 9.85
C TYR A 48 0.55 -5.46 8.50
N GLU A 49 0.89 -6.63 7.95
CA GLU A 49 1.60 -6.69 6.67
C GLU A 49 0.68 -6.35 5.49
N LEU A 50 -0.62 -6.68 5.53
CA LEU A 50 -1.60 -6.28 4.51
C LEU A 50 -1.79 -4.76 4.47
N ALA A 51 -1.78 -4.12 5.65
CA ALA A 51 -1.79 -2.68 5.78
C ALA A 51 -0.61 -2.02 5.06
N ILE A 52 0.59 -2.56 5.26
CA ILE A 52 1.80 -2.08 4.59
C ILE A 52 1.72 -2.36 3.08
N LEU A 53 1.31 -3.58 2.70
CA LEU A 53 1.16 -3.99 1.31
C LEU A 53 0.19 -3.06 0.56
N LYS A 54 -0.95 -2.69 1.15
CA LYS A 54 -1.93 -1.79 0.51
C LYS A 54 -1.33 -0.42 0.19
N ILE A 55 -0.65 0.21 1.16
CA ILE A 55 0.01 1.51 0.98
C ILE A 55 1.03 1.45 -0.15
N ILE A 56 1.89 0.41 -0.13
CA ILE A 56 2.91 0.20 -1.15
C ILE A 56 2.28 -0.05 -2.52
N SER A 57 1.21 -0.84 -2.57
CA SER A 57 0.51 -1.18 -3.81
C SER A 57 -0.06 0.08 -4.47
N VAL A 58 -0.66 0.99 -3.68
CA VAL A 58 -1.14 2.27 -4.21
C VAL A 58 0.02 3.10 -4.75
N GLY A 59 1.07 3.34 -3.94
CA GLY A 59 2.21 4.14 -4.37
C GLY A 59 2.93 3.60 -5.60
N TRP A 60 3.09 2.27 -5.69
CA TRP A 60 3.63 1.59 -6.87
C TRP A 60 2.70 1.73 -8.10
N SER A 61 1.40 1.59 -7.90
CA SER A 61 0.40 1.74 -8.98
C SER A 61 0.43 3.14 -9.59
N LEU A 62 0.66 4.19 -8.79
CA LEU A 62 0.82 5.54 -9.31
C LEU A 62 2.04 5.65 -10.22
N ALA A 63 3.17 5.08 -9.81
CA ALA A 63 4.39 5.08 -10.63
C ALA A 63 4.19 4.33 -11.96
N TYR A 64 3.44 3.22 -11.92
CA TYR A 64 3.15 2.34 -13.04
C TYR A 64 2.12 2.94 -14.02
N PHE A 65 0.94 3.33 -13.56
CA PHE A 65 -0.13 3.83 -14.44
C PHE A 65 0.09 5.24 -14.96
N LEU A 66 0.87 6.07 -14.25
CA LEU A 66 1.14 7.45 -14.64
C LEU A 66 2.49 7.61 -15.33
N GLU A 67 3.12 6.54 -15.84
CA GLU A 67 4.48 6.57 -16.40
C GLU A 67 4.74 7.73 -17.37
N HIS A 68 3.75 8.07 -18.21
CA HIS A 68 3.83 9.15 -19.20
C HIS A 68 2.94 10.37 -18.88
N SER A 69 2.35 10.44 -17.68
CA SER A 69 1.47 11.54 -17.29
C SER A 69 2.25 12.73 -16.75
N PRO A 70 1.93 13.97 -17.15
CA PRO A 70 2.55 15.18 -16.59
C PRO A 70 2.22 15.35 -15.10
N HIS A 71 1.13 14.74 -14.61
CA HIS A 71 0.70 14.83 -13.21
C HIS A 71 1.38 13.80 -12.30
N LYS A 72 2.20 12.88 -12.84
CA LYS A 72 2.86 11.81 -12.08
C LYS A 72 3.62 12.35 -10.87
N ALA A 73 4.48 13.34 -11.09
CA ALA A 73 5.35 13.88 -10.04
C ALA A 73 4.52 14.51 -8.91
N ALA A 74 3.63 15.43 -9.25
CA ALA A 74 2.80 16.13 -8.29
C ALA A 74 1.87 15.18 -7.52
N LEU A 75 1.25 14.20 -8.19
CA LEU A 75 0.35 13.26 -7.54
C LEU A 75 1.11 12.30 -6.61
N ALA A 76 2.24 11.75 -7.08
CA ALA A 76 3.07 10.86 -6.27
C ALA A 76 3.68 11.57 -5.06
N GLU A 77 4.16 12.81 -5.22
CA GLU A 77 4.71 13.62 -4.13
C GLU A 77 3.64 13.87 -3.05
N ASN A 78 2.47 14.37 -3.44
CA ASN A 78 1.37 14.60 -2.50
C ASN A 78 0.91 13.31 -1.78
N PHE A 79 0.86 12.17 -2.50
CA PHE A 79 0.53 10.88 -1.88
C PHE A 79 1.59 10.46 -0.84
N TRP A 80 2.87 10.48 -1.21
CA TRP A 80 3.95 10.06 -0.30
C TRP A 80 4.15 11.02 0.87
N ASP A 81 3.83 12.29 0.69
CA ASP A 81 3.78 13.29 1.75
C ASP A 81 2.72 12.93 2.81
N GLY A 82 1.51 12.58 2.37
CA GLY A 82 0.47 12.06 3.27
C GLY A 82 0.90 10.78 3.99
N VAL A 83 1.53 9.85 3.28
CA VAL A 83 2.08 8.61 3.87
C VAL A 83 3.16 8.90 4.90
N ARG A 84 4.03 9.90 4.67
CA ARG A 84 5.07 10.31 5.62
C ARG A 84 4.46 10.87 6.90
N GLU A 85 3.49 11.77 6.80
CA GLU A 85 2.78 12.35 7.96
C GLU A 85 2.02 11.28 8.77
N PHE A 86 1.32 10.39 8.07
CA PHE A 86 0.69 9.22 8.68
C PHE A 86 1.71 8.35 9.43
N SER A 87 2.85 8.06 8.80
CA SER A 87 3.91 7.23 9.37
C SER A 87 4.50 7.84 10.64
N GLN A 88 4.66 9.17 10.70
CA GLN A 88 5.10 9.87 11.91
C GLN A 88 4.10 9.70 13.05
N THR A 89 2.81 9.77 12.76
CA THR A 89 1.73 9.56 13.74
C THR A 89 1.75 8.14 14.30
N VAL A 90 1.89 7.14 13.41
CA VAL A 90 2.00 5.72 13.81
C VAL A 90 3.25 5.51 14.66
N SER A 91 4.41 5.98 14.21
CA SER A 91 5.70 5.86 14.90
C SER A 91 5.64 6.43 16.32
N THR A 92 5.10 7.65 16.47
CA THR A 92 4.95 8.32 17.77
C THR A 92 4.02 7.54 18.69
N THR A 93 2.86 7.13 18.19
CA THR A 93 1.85 6.42 18.99
C THR A 93 2.37 5.05 19.44
N SER A 94 2.97 4.28 18.53
CA SER A 94 3.56 2.98 18.84
C SER A 94 4.73 3.11 19.82
N GLY A 95 5.54 4.17 19.71
CA GLY A 95 6.63 4.44 20.64
C GLY A 95 6.15 4.72 22.06
N LEU A 96 5.07 5.48 22.22
CA LEU A 96 4.45 5.72 23.52
C LEU A 96 3.86 4.43 24.14
N MET A 97 3.30 3.53 23.32
CA MET A 97 2.66 2.30 23.80
C MET A 97 3.65 1.19 24.14
N THR A 98 4.72 1.04 23.37
CA THR A 98 5.66 -0.10 23.47
C THR A 98 6.97 0.27 24.18
N GLY A 99 7.25 1.57 24.36
CA GLY A 99 8.54 2.07 24.82
C GLY A 99 9.69 1.86 23.81
N GLN A 100 9.38 1.40 22.60
CA GLN A 100 10.35 1.17 21.53
C GLN A 100 10.20 2.23 20.44
N ASN A 101 11.30 2.81 20.00
CA ASN A 101 11.25 3.73 18.87
C ASN A 101 11.08 2.94 17.57
N ILE A 102 9.90 3.02 16.96
CA ILE A 102 9.57 2.35 15.69
C ILE A 102 9.52 3.41 14.61
N ASP A 103 10.36 3.28 13.58
CA ASP A 103 10.28 4.12 12.38
C ASP A 103 9.40 3.43 11.33
N TYR A 104 8.10 3.75 11.35
CA TYR A 104 7.15 3.15 10.42
C TYR A 104 7.41 3.55 8.96
N PHE A 105 7.94 4.76 8.72
CA PHE A 105 8.24 5.20 7.35
C PHE A 105 9.40 4.42 6.77
N GLN A 106 10.43 4.13 7.58
CA GLN A 106 11.53 3.28 7.15
C GLN A 106 11.06 1.84 6.87
N ILE A 107 10.14 1.30 7.67
CA ILE A 107 9.52 -0.01 7.39
C ILE A 107 8.81 -0.02 6.03
N LEU A 108 8.01 1.00 5.72
CA LEU A 108 7.35 1.10 4.42
C LEU A 108 8.35 1.15 3.26
N LYS A 109 9.45 1.91 3.41
CA LYS A 109 10.52 1.99 2.40
C LYS A 109 11.21 0.65 2.20
N ASP A 110 11.56 -0.05 3.28
CA ASP A 110 12.23 -1.34 3.20
C ASP A 110 11.34 -2.40 2.54
N ARG A 111 10.04 -2.38 2.87
CA ARG A 111 9.03 -3.25 2.27
C ARG A 111 8.82 -2.92 0.79
N LEU A 112 8.74 -1.65 0.42
CA LEU A 112 8.65 -1.22 -0.99
C LEU A 112 9.86 -1.73 -1.79
N ASN A 113 11.07 -1.52 -1.26
CA ASN A 113 12.31 -1.97 -1.90
C ASN A 113 12.34 -3.50 -2.07
N THR A 114 11.85 -4.24 -1.07
CA THR A 114 11.76 -5.71 -1.12
C THR A 114 10.84 -6.16 -2.26
N TYR A 115 9.62 -5.62 -2.31
CA TYR A 115 8.65 -6.00 -3.35
C TYR A 115 9.09 -5.60 -4.75
N VAL A 116 9.61 -4.37 -4.92
CA VAL A 116 10.11 -3.90 -6.21
C VAL A 116 11.34 -4.69 -6.65
N GLY A 117 12.27 -4.98 -5.73
CA GLY A 117 13.42 -5.84 -6.00
C GLY A 117 13.01 -7.21 -6.52
N ALA A 118 12.08 -7.87 -5.84
CA ALA A 118 11.59 -9.17 -6.26
C ALA A 118 10.89 -9.14 -7.64
N MET A 119 10.13 -8.09 -7.94
CA MET A 119 9.51 -7.92 -9.25
C MET A 119 10.55 -7.69 -10.37
N ASN A 120 11.65 -7.01 -10.07
CA ASN A 120 12.73 -6.79 -11.04
C ASN A 120 13.59 -8.04 -11.26
N GLU A 121 13.74 -8.91 -10.27
CA GLU A 121 14.50 -10.17 -10.38
C GLU A 121 13.75 -11.24 -11.19
N LYS A 122 12.42 -11.28 -11.08
CA LYS A 122 11.56 -12.27 -11.76
C LYS A 122 10.93 -11.69 -13.01
N THR A 123 11.75 -11.43 -14.03
CA THR A 123 11.30 -10.91 -15.33
C THR A 123 10.49 -11.91 -16.16
N ASP A 124 10.49 -13.18 -15.77
CA ASP A 124 9.75 -14.29 -16.38
C ASP A 124 8.31 -14.44 -15.85
N ALA A 125 7.95 -13.72 -14.78
CA ALA A 125 6.61 -13.73 -14.24
C ALA A 125 5.62 -13.06 -15.21
N THR A 126 4.48 -13.72 -15.44
CA THR A 126 3.43 -13.22 -16.35
C THR A 126 2.69 -12.01 -15.82
N GLU A 127 2.68 -11.81 -14.49
CA GLU A 127 2.04 -10.66 -13.85
C GLU A 127 2.68 -10.36 -12.47
N PRO A 128 2.68 -9.09 -12.01
CA PRO A 128 3.29 -8.70 -10.73
C PRO A 128 2.74 -9.47 -9.52
N ALA A 129 1.46 -9.86 -9.53
CA ALA A 129 0.83 -10.60 -8.44
C ALA A 129 1.46 -11.98 -8.19
N ALA A 130 2.00 -12.63 -9.23
CA ALA A 130 2.70 -13.91 -9.13
C ALA A 130 4.00 -13.81 -8.31
N VAL A 131 4.57 -12.60 -8.21
CA VAL A 131 5.74 -12.31 -7.38
C VAL A 131 5.32 -11.84 -6.00
N ILE A 132 4.35 -10.93 -5.91
CA ILE A 132 3.96 -10.27 -4.66
C ILE A 132 3.39 -11.24 -3.62
N GLY A 133 2.54 -12.19 -4.01
CA GLY A 133 1.95 -13.15 -3.06
C GLY A 133 3.01 -13.94 -2.27
N PRO A 134 3.96 -14.62 -2.95
CA PRO A 134 5.06 -15.33 -2.29
C PRO A 134 5.94 -14.44 -1.41
N GLU A 135 6.28 -13.23 -1.87
CA GLU A 135 7.10 -12.29 -1.07
C GLU A 135 6.36 -11.78 0.16
N PHE A 136 5.05 -11.55 0.04
CA PHE A 136 4.19 -11.18 1.15
C PHE A 136 4.16 -12.29 2.22
N ALA A 137 4.00 -13.54 1.80
CA ALA A 137 4.01 -14.68 2.73
C ALA A 137 5.35 -14.87 3.42
N ARG A 138 6.47 -14.67 2.70
CA ARG A 138 7.81 -14.67 3.29
C ARG A 138 7.97 -13.55 4.33
N THR A 139 7.47 -12.35 4.02
CA THR A 139 7.48 -11.20 4.93
C THR A 139 6.65 -11.45 6.19
N CYS A 140 5.54 -12.19 6.05
CA CYS A 140 4.74 -12.67 7.18
C CYS A 140 5.40 -13.78 8.01
N GLY A 141 6.57 -14.29 7.58
CA GLY A 141 7.34 -15.32 8.28
C GLY A 141 7.06 -16.76 7.84
N ASN A 142 6.20 -16.99 6.84
CA ASN A 142 5.91 -18.33 6.32
C ASN A 142 5.64 -18.31 4.81
N ALA A 143 6.68 -18.55 4.01
CA ALA A 143 6.59 -18.56 2.55
C ALA A 143 5.78 -19.75 1.99
N ASP A 144 5.61 -20.83 2.77
CA ASP A 144 4.92 -22.05 2.35
C ASP A 144 3.41 -22.02 2.67
N ASP A 145 2.94 -20.99 3.38
CA ASP A 145 1.51 -20.81 3.65
C ASP A 145 0.80 -20.26 2.40
N VAL A 146 0.29 -21.18 1.58
CA VAL A 146 -0.48 -20.89 0.37
C VAL A 146 -1.66 -19.96 0.64
N PHE A 147 -2.31 -20.03 1.81
CA PHE A 147 -3.42 -19.15 2.14
C PHE A 147 -2.96 -17.71 2.41
N THR A 148 -1.78 -17.55 3.00
CA THR A 148 -1.14 -16.24 3.17
C THR A 148 -0.72 -15.68 1.81
N VAL A 149 -0.12 -16.51 0.94
CA VAL A 149 0.25 -16.12 -0.43
C VAL A 149 -0.96 -15.58 -1.20
N MET A 150 -2.05 -16.35 -1.23
CA MET A 150 -3.28 -15.98 -1.93
C MET A 150 -3.91 -14.71 -1.37
N THR A 151 -3.90 -14.57 -0.04
CA THR A 151 -4.41 -13.38 0.67
C THR A 151 -3.68 -12.12 0.22
N GLY A 152 -2.33 -12.14 0.23
CA GLY A 152 -1.51 -11.01 -0.21
C GLY A 152 -1.73 -10.67 -1.69
N ALA A 153 -1.69 -11.68 -2.56
CA ALA A 153 -1.91 -11.50 -3.99
C ALA A 153 -3.31 -10.91 -4.29
N ARG A 154 -4.36 -11.40 -3.61
CA ARG A 154 -5.73 -10.91 -3.79
C ARG A 154 -5.86 -9.44 -3.42
N LEU A 155 -5.31 -9.01 -2.29
CA LEU A 155 -5.35 -7.60 -1.89
C LEU A 155 -4.57 -6.73 -2.87
N PHE A 156 -3.39 -7.17 -3.31
CA PHE A 156 -2.57 -6.46 -4.29
C PHE A 156 -3.31 -6.24 -5.61
N ILE A 157 -3.90 -7.30 -6.19
CA ILE A 157 -4.68 -7.24 -7.44
C ILE A 157 -5.88 -6.29 -7.28
N ALA A 158 -6.64 -6.45 -6.20
CA ALA A 158 -7.80 -5.59 -5.94
C ALA A 158 -7.40 -4.12 -5.81
N THR A 159 -6.32 -3.84 -5.09
CA THR A 159 -5.81 -2.48 -4.88
C THR A 159 -5.38 -1.83 -6.20
N ILE A 160 -4.62 -2.54 -7.03
CA ILE A 160 -4.22 -2.05 -8.36
C ILE A 160 -5.44 -1.77 -9.23
N GLY A 161 -6.42 -2.68 -9.23
CA GLY A 161 -7.67 -2.53 -9.95
C GLY A 161 -8.40 -1.25 -9.56
N SER A 162 -8.57 -1.02 -8.25
CA SER A 162 -9.23 0.19 -7.73
C SER A 162 -8.49 1.47 -8.10
N VAL A 163 -7.16 1.50 -7.97
CA VAL A 163 -6.35 2.68 -8.35
C VAL A 163 -6.48 2.97 -9.84
N LYS A 164 -6.44 1.93 -10.68
CA LYS A 164 -6.62 2.08 -12.13
C LYS A 164 -7.98 2.68 -12.46
N SER A 165 -9.07 2.11 -11.94
CA SER A 165 -10.42 2.61 -12.18
C SER A 165 -10.57 4.06 -11.71
N TYR A 166 -10.04 4.40 -10.55
CA TYR A 166 -10.07 5.76 -10.03
C TYR A 166 -9.34 6.75 -10.96
N LEU A 167 -8.12 6.43 -11.40
CA LEU A 167 -7.34 7.30 -12.30
C LEU A 167 -8.02 7.48 -13.66
N GLU A 168 -8.70 6.45 -14.17
CA GLU A 168 -9.48 6.51 -15.42
C GLU A 168 -10.72 7.41 -15.30
N GLU A 169 -11.35 7.44 -14.12
CA GLU A 169 -12.55 8.25 -13.83
C GLU A 169 -12.22 9.73 -13.61
N VAL A 170 -11.18 10.03 -12.82
CA VAL A 170 -10.86 11.39 -12.40
C VAL A 170 -10.35 12.26 -13.56
N LYS A 171 -9.90 11.65 -14.67
CA LYS A 171 -9.42 12.34 -15.90
C LYS A 171 -8.67 13.63 -15.56
N LEU A 172 -7.53 13.47 -14.88
CA LEU A 172 -6.58 14.55 -14.61
C LEU A 172 -6.19 15.18 -15.96
N ARG A 173 -6.81 16.33 -16.28
CA ARG A 173 -6.63 17.09 -17.52
C ARG A 173 -5.58 18.17 -17.35
#